data_AF-A0A3D2A981-F1
#
_entry.id   AF-A0A3D2A981-F1
#
_cell.length_a   1.000
_cell.length_b   1.000
_cell.length_c   1.000
_cell.angle_alpha   90.00
_cell.angle_beta   90.00
_cell.angle_gamma   90.00
#
_symmetry.space_group_name_H-M   'P 1'
#
loop_
_entity.id
_entity.type
_entity.pdbx_description
1 polymer ?
#
loop_
_entity_poly.entity_id
_entity_poly.type
_entity_poly.pdbx_seq_one_letter_code
_entity_poly.pdbx_strand_id
1 'polypeptide(L)'
;MGISTSTTKYQSARMRTAAIILASSSLIAGGTISAQAASLSGLFNSSNNGSSKFLSVEQAFSVDSSSKATKKGTQLSITFDITPEHYVYKNQLKLRFPKGINATPFTFNQKPVTIDDPTFGKVPVFTQKSVTATTTLTTANGKGAKNVPVVIHWQGCAEAGLCYPPEKMATKVDIAVPR
;
A
#
# COMPACT_ATOMS: atom_id res chain seq x y z
N MET A 1 -41.76 9.49 -42.57
CA MET A 1 -42.31 8.99 -41.29
C MET A 1 -41.17 8.50 -40.42
N GLY A 2 -40.99 8.79 -39.14
CA GLY A 2 -41.72 9.62 -38.19
C GLY A 2 -40.76 9.86 -37.00
N ILE A 3 -40.85 11.06 -36.46
CA ILE A 3 -40.16 11.60 -35.29
C ILE A 3 -40.49 10.83 -34.00
N SER A 4 -39.55 10.74 -33.06
CA SER A 4 -39.87 10.92 -31.63
C SER A 4 -38.62 11.10 -30.78
N THR A 5 -38.36 12.35 -30.42
CA THR A 5 -37.40 12.79 -29.40
C THR A 5 -38.13 12.87 -28.05
N SER A 6 -37.72 12.09 -27.06
CA SER A 6 -38.28 12.18 -25.70
C SER A 6 -37.50 13.20 -24.87
N THR A 7 -38.07 14.40 -24.73
CA THR A 7 -37.65 15.43 -23.78
C THR A 7 -38.25 15.16 -22.40
N THR A 8 -37.43 14.86 -21.39
CA THR A 8 -37.88 14.79 -19.98
C THR A 8 -37.89 16.19 -19.37
N LYS A 9 -39.09 16.62 -18.96
CA LYS A 9 -39.38 17.93 -18.39
C LYS A 9 -38.88 18.06 -16.95
N TYR A 10 -38.15 19.14 -16.70
CA TYR A 10 -37.83 19.70 -15.38
C TYR A 10 -39.13 20.17 -14.70
N GLN A 11 -39.54 19.57 -13.58
CA GLN A 11 -40.63 20.07 -12.76
C GLN A 11 -40.09 20.90 -11.61
N SER A 12 -40.22 22.21 -11.76
CA SER A 12 -40.07 23.22 -10.70
C SER A 12 -41.31 23.22 -9.80
N ALA A 13 -41.17 22.80 -8.55
CA ALA A 13 -42.23 22.97 -7.55
C ALA A 13 -42.17 24.37 -6.96
N ARG A 14 -43.15 25.21 -7.34
CA ARG A 14 -43.48 26.46 -6.66
C ARG A 14 -44.23 26.10 -5.37
N MET A 15 -43.71 26.48 -4.22
CA MET A 15 -44.46 26.41 -2.97
C MET A 15 -44.63 27.80 -2.37
N ARG A 16 -45.88 28.06 -1.99
CA ARG A 16 -46.51 29.35 -1.84
C ARG A 16 -46.16 29.99 -0.50
N THR A 17 -46.06 31.31 -0.55
CA THR A 17 -46.01 32.25 0.57
C THR A 17 -47.12 32.00 1.61
N ALA A 18 -46.73 31.90 2.88
CA ALA A 18 -47.60 32.18 4.02
C ALA A 18 -46.85 33.11 4.96
N ALA A 19 -47.31 34.36 5.03
CA ALA A 19 -46.87 35.35 5.98
C ALA A 19 -47.53 35.07 7.33
N ILE A 20 -46.73 34.94 8.39
CA ILE A 20 -47.19 35.06 9.77
C ILE A 20 -46.27 36.08 10.45
N ILE A 21 -46.84 37.25 10.70
CA ILE A 21 -46.24 38.34 11.45
C ILE A 21 -46.49 38.04 12.93
N LEU A 22 -45.43 37.83 13.70
CA LEU A 22 -45.46 37.94 15.15
C LEU A 22 -44.31 38.86 15.55
N ALA A 23 -44.69 40.06 15.97
CA ALA A 23 -43.81 41.05 16.55
C ALA A 23 -43.37 40.60 17.94
N SER A 24 -42.06 40.60 18.19
CA SER A 24 -41.50 40.65 19.53
C SER A 24 -40.16 41.39 19.49
N SER A 25 -40.17 42.59 20.07
CA SER A 25 -39.02 43.44 20.28
C SER A 25 -38.13 42.85 21.36
N SER A 26 -36.86 42.58 21.04
CA SER A 26 -35.81 42.32 22.03
C SER A 26 -34.50 42.95 21.55
N LEU A 27 -34.08 43.99 22.27
CA LEU A 27 -32.75 44.59 22.20
C LEU A 27 -31.71 43.58 22.70
N ILE A 28 -30.69 43.25 21.91
CA ILE A 28 -29.50 42.56 22.40
C ILE A 28 -28.26 43.23 21.81
N ALA A 29 -27.42 43.69 22.73
CA ALA A 29 -26.19 44.41 22.53
C ALA A 29 -25.20 43.69 21.61
N GLY A 30 -24.46 44.47 20.83
CA GLY A 30 -23.34 43.99 20.02
C GLY A 30 -22.25 43.36 20.89
N GLY A 31 -22.04 42.07 20.72
CA GLY A 31 -20.84 41.35 21.13
C GLY A 31 -20.04 40.96 19.89
N THR A 32 -18.77 41.33 19.84
CA THR A 32 -17.83 40.83 18.84
C THR A 32 -17.69 39.31 19.00
N ILE A 33 -18.11 38.53 18.01
CA ILE A 33 -17.87 37.09 17.98
C ILE A 33 -16.40 36.89 17.61
N SER A 34 -15.54 36.71 18.61
CA SER A 34 -14.22 36.12 18.38
C SER A 34 -14.43 34.67 17.94
N ALA A 35 -14.26 34.41 16.65
CA ALA A 35 -14.18 33.04 16.14
C ALA A 35 -12.90 32.39 16.68
N GLN A 36 -12.99 31.67 17.81
CA GLN A 36 -11.93 30.73 18.17
C GLN A 36 -11.94 29.58 17.17
N ALA A 37 -10.93 29.54 16.31
CA ALA A 37 -10.60 28.37 15.53
C ALA A 37 -10.35 27.20 16.51
N ALA A 38 -11.30 26.27 16.59
CA ALA A 38 -11.12 25.03 17.31
C ALA A 38 -9.99 24.25 16.62
N SER A 39 -8.86 24.16 17.31
CA SER A 39 -7.70 23.38 16.90
C SER A 39 -8.11 21.92 16.70
N LEU A 40 -8.07 21.43 15.47
CA LEU A 40 -8.27 20.01 15.12
C LEU A 40 -7.16 19.09 15.64
N SER A 41 -6.16 19.65 16.33
CA SER A 41 -5.02 18.91 16.89
C SER A 41 -5.43 17.88 17.95
N GLY A 42 -6.64 17.97 18.51
CA GLY A 42 -7.19 16.97 19.44
C GLY A 42 -7.70 15.69 18.79
N LEU A 43 -7.91 15.65 17.46
CA LEU A 43 -8.41 14.45 16.77
C LEU A 43 -7.30 13.45 16.41
N PHE A 44 -6.04 13.89 16.41
CA PHE A 44 -4.88 13.05 16.11
C PHE A 44 -4.19 12.50 17.37
N ASN A 45 -4.62 12.90 18.57
CA ASN A 45 -4.04 12.42 19.82
C ASN A 45 -4.82 11.22 20.39
N SER A 46 -5.31 10.33 19.52
CA SER A 46 -5.70 8.98 19.91
C SER A 46 -4.43 8.19 20.21
N SER A 47 -3.94 8.41 21.43
CA SER A 47 -3.02 7.56 22.16
C SER A 47 -3.57 6.13 22.13
N ASN A 48 -3.09 5.33 21.18
CA ASN A 48 -3.28 3.89 21.15
C ASN A 48 -2.43 3.29 22.28
N ASN A 49 -2.95 3.38 23.52
CA ASN A 49 -2.50 2.60 24.66
C ASN A 49 -3.53 1.49 24.94
N GLY A 50 -3.77 0.69 23.90
CA GLY A 50 -4.36 -0.64 24.00
C GLY A 50 -3.33 -1.59 23.41
N SER A 51 -3.02 -2.68 24.11
CA SER A 51 -2.22 -3.77 23.56
C SER A 51 -2.83 -4.19 22.23
N SER A 52 -2.21 -3.78 21.12
CA SER A 52 -2.67 -4.14 19.78
C SER A 52 -2.73 -5.66 19.72
N LYS A 53 -3.92 -6.20 19.44
CA LYS A 53 -4.13 -7.65 19.20
C LYS A 53 -3.30 -8.16 18.02
N PHE A 54 -2.74 -7.26 17.21
CA PHE A 54 -1.93 -7.55 16.04
C PHE A 54 -0.47 -7.13 16.27
N LEU A 55 0.45 -7.98 15.81
CA LEU A 55 1.88 -7.68 15.74
C LEU A 55 2.14 -6.47 14.83
N SER A 56 3.22 -5.73 15.09
CA SER A 56 3.69 -4.77 14.09
C SER A 56 4.18 -5.49 12.83
N VAL A 57 4.26 -4.79 11.70
CA VAL A 57 4.71 -5.39 10.44
C VAL A 57 6.12 -5.98 10.53
N GLU A 58 7.02 -5.30 11.25
CA GLU A 58 8.40 -5.74 11.46
C GLU A 58 8.50 -6.96 12.40
N GLN A 59 7.52 -7.12 13.31
CA GLN A 59 7.42 -8.31 14.15
C GLN A 59 6.77 -9.48 13.41
N ALA A 60 5.81 -9.18 12.52
CA ALA A 60 5.10 -10.18 11.74
C ALA A 60 5.97 -10.78 10.61
N PHE A 61 6.85 -9.95 10.03
CA PHE A 61 7.70 -10.28 8.91
C PHE A 61 9.11 -9.72 9.11
N SER A 62 10.08 -10.60 9.33
CA SER A 62 11.49 -10.22 9.24
C SER A 62 11.95 -10.37 7.79
N VAL A 63 12.44 -9.28 7.19
CA VAL A 63 12.83 -9.27 5.78
C VAL A 63 14.30 -8.91 5.64
N ASP A 64 15.05 -9.83 5.03
CA ASP A 64 16.47 -9.69 4.79
C ASP A 64 16.79 -9.73 3.29
N SER A 65 17.85 -9.03 2.89
CA SER A 65 18.35 -9.05 1.52
C SER A 65 19.83 -9.36 1.48
N SER A 66 20.24 -10.22 0.55
CA SER A 66 21.65 -10.55 0.29
C SER A 66 21.91 -10.64 -1.19
N SER A 67 23.13 -10.34 -1.61
CA SER A 67 23.53 -10.38 -3.01
C SER A 67 24.80 -11.17 -3.23
N LYS A 68 24.85 -11.98 -4.29
CA LYS A 68 26.01 -12.80 -4.66
C LYS A 68 26.32 -12.67 -6.14
N ALA A 69 27.58 -12.40 -6.48
CA ALA A 69 28.04 -12.41 -7.87
C ALA A 69 27.98 -13.83 -8.45
N THR A 70 27.52 -13.94 -9.70
CA THR A 70 27.40 -15.18 -10.46
C THR A 70 27.95 -14.99 -11.88
N LYS A 71 28.06 -16.06 -12.65
CA LYS A 71 28.42 -15.97 -14.09
C LYS A 71 27.38 -15.17 -14.90
N LYS A 72 26.12 -15.14 -14.48
CA LYS A 72 25.02 -14.49 -15.20
C LYS A 72 24.73 -13.05 -14.78
N GLY A 73 25.55 -12.47 -13.90
CA GLY A 73 25.29 -11.18 -13.23
C GLY A 73 25.28 -11.33 -11.71
N THR A 74 24.53 -10.50 -11.01
CA THR A 74 24.40 -10.60 -9.54
C THR A 74 23.06 -11.20 -9.14
N GLN A 75 23.09 -12.28 -8.39
CA GLN A 75 21.88 -12.83 -7.76
C GLN A 75 21.54 -12.00 -6.52
N LEU A 76 20.31 -11.48 -6.47
CA LEU A 76 19.70 -10.88 -5.29
C LEU A 76 18.72 -11.89 -4.69
N SER A 77 18.92 -12.20 -3.41
CA SER A 77 18.07 -13.07 -2.61
C SER A 77 17.38 -12.24 -1.53
N ILE A 78 16.07 -12.40 -1.41
CA ILE A 78 15.21 -11.70 -0.45
C ILE A 78 14.54 -12.77 0.39
N THR A 79 14.83 -12.80 1.68
CA THR A 79 14.27 -13.79 2.60
C THR A 79 13.21 -13.12 3.47
N PHE A 80 12.04 -13.75 3.52
CA PHE A 80 10.94 -13.40 4.38
C PHE A 80 10.82 -14.48 5.44
N ASP A 81 11.04 -14.13 6.70
CA ASP A 81 10.65 -14.95 7.83
C ASP A 81 9.28 -14.49 8.32
N ILE A 82 8.30 -15.38 8.19
CA ILE A 82 6.88 -15.11 8.38
C ILE A 82 6.45 -15.75 9.70
N THR A 83 5.86 -14.95 10.58
CA THR A 83 5.27 -15.47 11.83
C THR A 83 4.01 -16.31 11.55
N PRO A 84 3.66 -17.27 12.43
CA PRO A 84 2.43 -18.04 12.27
C PRO A 84 1.19 -17.15 12.10
N GLU A 85 0.18 -17.63 11.37
CA GLU A 85 -1.06 -16.90 11.07
C GLU A 85 -0.85 -15.61 10.23
N HIS A 86 0.25 -15.54 9.48
CA HIS A 86 0.55 -14.44 8.56
C HIS A 86 0.97 -14.98 7.19
N TYR A 87 0.81 -14.14 6.16
CA TYR A 87 1.23 -14.48 4.81
C TYR A 87 1.70 -13.26 4.01
N VAL A 88 2.56 -13.52 3.03
CA VAL A 88 3.07 -12.52 2.06
C VAL A 88 2.49 -12.79 0.68
N TYR A 89 2.02 -11.75 -0.01
CA TYR A 89 1.53 -11.89 -1.38
C TYR A 89 2.68 -12.06 -2.37
N LYS A 90 2.68 -13.16 -3.13
CA LYS A 90 3.68 -13.41 -4.17
C LYS A 90 3.73 -12.29 -5.21
N ASN A 91 2.56 -11.78 -5.62
CA ASN A 91 2.43 -10.80 -6.70
C ASN A 91 2.73 -9.36 -6.26
N GLN A 92 2.83 -9.10 -4.96
CA GLN A 92 3.17 -7.78 -4.42
C GLN A 92 4.68 -7.60 -4.23
N LEU A 93 5.47 -8.68 -4.31
CA LEU A 93 6.92 -8.60 -4.33
C LEU A 93 7.41 -7.97 -5.64
N LYS A 94 7.93 -6.75 -5.56
CA LYS A 94 8.38 -5.96 -6.71
C LYS A 94 9.72 -5.30 -6.41
N LEU A 95 10.53 -5.12 -7.45
CA LEU A 95 11.76 -4.34 -7.37
C LEU A 95 11.62 -3.01 -8.10
N ARG A 96 12.20 -1.97 -7.51
CA ARG A 96 12.47 -0.69 -8.16
C ARG A 96 13.97 -0.44 -8.17
N PHE A 97 14.49 -0.04 -9.31
CA PHE A 97 15.90 0.25 -9.54
C PHE A 97 16.04 1.28 -10.66
N PRO A 98 17.21 1.95 -10.79
CA PRO A 98 17.47 2.91 -11.84
C PRO A 98 17.31 2.35 -13.26
N LYS A 99 17.14 3.24 -14.23
CA LYS A 99 17.15 2.89 -15.65
C LYS A 99 18.47 2.20 -16.02
N GLY A 100 18.40 1.24 -16.94
CA GLY A 100 19.58 0.49 -17.41
C GLY A 100 19.95 -0.71 -16.54
N ILE A 101 19.15 -1.03 -15.52
CA ILE A 101 19.22 -2.28 -14.76
C ILE A 101 18.08 -3.19 -15.19
N ASN A 102 18.36 -4.48 -15.33
CA ASN A 102 17.38 -5.51 -15.63
C ASN A 102 17.36 -6.54 -14.50
N ALA A 103 16.18 -7.12 -14.25
CA ALA A 103 15.99 -8.21 -13.31
C ALA A 103 15.25 -9.35 -13.98
N THR A 104 15.66 -10.60 -13.73
CA THR A 104 14.88 -11.76 -14.16
C THR A 104 13.59 -11.88 -13.34
N PRO A 105 12.57 -12.61 -13.82
CA PRO A 105 11.45 -12.99 -12.96
C PRO A 105 11.93 -13.65 -11.67
N PHE A 106 11.20 -13.44 -10.58
CA PHE A 106 11.51 -14.07 -9.31
C PHE A 106 11.31 -15.58 -9.36
N THR A 107 12.30 -16.31 -8.84
CA THR A 107 12.16 -17.70 -8.46
C THR A 107 12.02 -17.79 -6.94
N PHE A 108 11.32 -18.80 -6.45
CA PHE A 108 11.06 -18.97 -5.02
C PHE A 108 11.49 -20.37 -4.59
N ASN A 109 12.04 -20.50 -3.38
CA ASN A 109 12.37 -21.80 -2.80
C ASN A 109 11.12 -22.57 -2.32
N GLN A 110 10.02 -21.88 -2.09
CA GLN A 110 8.73 -22.43 -1.68
C GLN A 110 7.70 -22.35 -2.80
N LYS A 111 6.72 -23.27 -2.78
CA LYS A 111 5.53 -23.18 -3.64
C LYS A 111 4.48 -22.29 -2.98
N PRO A 112 3.88 -21.33 -3.70
CA PRO A 112 2.81 -20.52 -3.15
C PRO A 112 1.53 -21.36 -2.96
N VAL A 113 0.71 -20.95 -2.00
CA VAL A 113 -0.66 -21.44 -1.81
C VAL A 113 -1.62 -20.39 -2.36
N THR A 114 -2.73 -20.79 -2.96
CA THR A 114 -3.75 -19.84 -3.42
C THR A 114 -4.79 -19.67 -2.34
N ILE A 115 -5.04 -18.42 -1.93
CA ILE A 115 -6.14 -18.05 -1.02
C ILE A 115 -7.18 -17.22 -1.76
N ASP A 116 -8.41 -17.22 -1.27
CA ASP A 116 -9.45 -16.32 -1.76
C ASP A 116 -9.52 -15.10 -0.84
N ASP A 117 -8.87 -14.02 -1.27
CA ASP A 117 -8.78 -12.77 -0.53
C ASP A 117 -10.00 -11.87 -0.84
N PRO A 118 -10.67 -11.28 0.16
CA PRO A 118 -11.85 -10.43 -0.08
C PRO A 118 -11.56 -9.19 -0.95
N THR A 119 -10.32 -8.72 -0.98
CA THR A 119 -9.89 -7.51 -1.71
C THR A 119 -9.41 -7.85 -3.12
N PHE A 120 -8.68 -8.96 -3.27
CA PHE A 120 -7.99 -9.33 -4.51
C PHE A 120 -8.52 -10.60 -5.20
N GLY A 121 -9.47 -11.30 -4.58
CA GLY A 121 -9.94 -12.61 -5.01
C GLY A 121 -8.87 -13.68 -4.87
N LYS A 122 -8.84 -14.64 -5.81
CA LYS A 122 -7.90 -15.76 -5.77
C LYS A 122 -6.46 -15.32 -6.07
N VAL A 123 -5.61 -15.29 -5.05
CA VAL A 123 -4.23 -14.83 -5.16
C VAL A 123 -3.21 -15.81 -4.56
N PRO A 124 -2.01 -15.93 -5.16
CA PRO A 124 -0.93 -16.73 -4.61
C PRO A 124 -0.24 -16.00 -3.44
N VAL A 125 -0.13 -16.68 -2.32
CA VAL A 125 0.53 -16.22 -1.09
C VAL A 125 1.53 -17.25 -0.58
N PHE A 126 2.40 -16.81 0.34
CA PHE A 126 3.27 -17.69 1.10
C PHE A 126 2.96 -17.57 2.58
N THR A 127 2.67 -18.70 3.21
CA THR A 127 2.41 -18.85 4.66
C THR A 127 3.55 -19.58 5.37
N GLN A 128 4.56 -20.05 4.62
CA GLN A 128 5.68 -20.79 5.16
C GLN A 128 6.54 -19.90 6.05
N LYS A 129 7.08 -20.47 7.13
CA LYS A 129 7.92 -19.77 8.10
C LYS A 129 9.09 -19.01 7.47
N SER A 130 9.70 -19.54 6.41
CA SER A 130 10.80 -18.89 5.71
C SER A 130 10.71 -19.09 4.20
N VAL A 131 10.74 -17.99 3.46
CA VAL A 131 10.59 -17.94 2.00
C VAL A 131 11.68 -17.07 1.42
N THR A 132 12.46 -17.63 0.49
CA THR A 132 13.48 -16.88 -0.24
C THR A 132 13.07 -16.69 -1.69
N ALA A 133 12.95 -15.44 -2.08
CA ALA A 133 12.75 -15.00 -3.45
C ALA A 133 14.09 -14.58 -4.08
N THR A 134 14.37 -15.08 -5.27
CA THR A 134 15.66 -14.89 -5.94
C THR A 134 15.46 -14.31 -7.34
N THR A 135 16.27 -13.31 -7.69
CA THR A 135 16.33 -12.75 -9.05
C THR A 135 17.78 -12.46 -9.45
N THR A 136 18.08 -12.51 -10.74
CA THR A 136 19.39 -12.10 -11.27
C THR A 136 19.29 -10.68 -11.81
N LEU A 137 20.13 -9.79 -11.28
CA LEU A 137 20.31 -8.42 -11.73
C LEU A 137 21.46 -8.33 -12.72
N THR A 138 21.23 -7.60 -13.82
CA THR A 138 22.23 -7.28 -14.85
C THR A 138 22.11 -5.83 -15.28
N THR A 139 23.16 -5.31 -15.92
CA THR A 139 23.12 -3.99 -16.56
C THR A 139 22.81 -4.14 -18.05
N ALA A 140 22.05 -3.19 -18.61
CA ALA A 140 21.71 -3.18 -20.04
C ALA A 140 22.93 -2.96 -20.95
N ASN A 141 24.00 -2.33 -20.43
CA ASN A 141 25.24 -2.08 -21.17
C ASN A 141 26.27 -3.21 -21.02
N GLY A 142 25.95 -4.29 -20.30
CA GLY A 142 26.85 -5.43 -20.07
C GLY A 142 28.05 -5.13 -19.15
N LYS A 143 28.14 -3.95 -18.55
CA LYS A 143 29.24 -3.55 -17.65
C LYS A 143 28.88 -3.75 -16.18
N GLY A 144 29.88 -3.86 -15.31
CA GLY A 144 29.64 -3.89 -13.87
C GLY A 144 29.11 -2.55 -13.37
N ALA A 145 28.30 -2.57 -12.33
CA ALA A 145 27.83 -1.39 -11.62
C ALA A 145 27.99 -1.58 -10.11
N LYS A 146 28.34 -0.50 -9.40
CA LYS A 146 28.59 -0.52 -7.96
C LYS A 146 27.54 0.29 -7.23
N ASN A 147 27.19 -0.14 -6.01
CA ASN A 147 26.26 0.57 -5.13
C ASN A 147 24.92 0.94 -5.81
N VAL A 148 24.39 0.05 -6.65
CA VAL A 148 23.12 0.29 -7.35
C VAL A 148 21.99 0.31 -6.32
N PRO A 149 21.22 1.41 -6.20
CA PRO A 149 20.10 1.46 -5.27
C PRO A 149 18.97 0.56 -5.77
N VAL A 150 18.53 -0.35 -4.92
CA VAL A 150 17.40 -1.25 -5.18
C VAL A 150 16.39 -1.08 -4.05
N VAL A 151 15.12 -0.89 -4.40
CA VAL A 151 14.02 -0.83 -3.43
C VAL A 151 13.15 -2.05 -3.63
N ILE A 152 13.04 -2.87 -2.59
CA ILE A 152 12.20 -4.04 -2.51
C ILE A 152 10.84 -3.59 -1.96
N HIS A 153 9.79 -3.75 -2.75
CA HIS A 153 8.41 -3.52 -2.33
C HIS A 153 7.75 -4.86 -2.06
N TRP A 154 6.99 -4.95 -0.97
CA TRP A 154 6.27 -6.16 -0.60
C TRP A 154 5.06 -5.81 0.27
N GLN A 155 4.19 -6.79 0.50
CA GLN A 155 3.01 -6.62 1.34
C GLN A 155 2.58 -7.98 1.89
N GLY A 156 2.12 -7.99 3.14
CA GLY A 156 1.54 -9.16 3.76
C GLY A 156 0.29 -8.83 4.58
N CYS A 157 -0.39 -9.85 5.06
CA CYS A 157 -1.54 -9.74 5.95
C CYS A 157 -1.47 -10.80 7.06
N ALA A 158 -2.20 -10.54 8.14
CA ALA A 158 -2.55 -11.53 9.14
C ALA A 158 -3.83 -12.26 8.70
N GLU A 159 -3.91 -13.57 8.94
CA GLU A 159 -5.10 -14.39 8.66
C GLU A 159 -6.31 -13.93 9.47
N ALA A 160 -6.09 -13.25 10.60
CA ALA A 160 -7.11 -12.61 11.42
C ALA A 160 -7.76 -11.35 10.79
N GLY A 161 -7.49 -11.08 9.50
CA GLY A 161 -8.20 -10.08 8.70
C GLY A 161 -7.56 -8.69 8.66
N LEU A 162 -6.30 -8.56 9.11
CA LEU A 162 -5.55 -7.31 9.04
C LEU A 162 -4.52 -7.36 7.92
N CYS A 163 -4.66 -6.48 6.93
CA CYS A 163 -3.65 -6.30 5.89
C CYS A 163 -2.74 -5.11 6.20
N TYR A 164 -1.43 -5.36 6.19
CA TYR A 164 -0.44 -4.32 6.37
C TYR A 164 -0.34 -3.46 5.11
N PRO A 165 0.00 -2.16 5.23
CA PRO A 165 0.27 -1.33 4.06
C PRO A 165 1.46 -1.88 3.24
N PRO A 166 1.62 -1.46 1.98
CA PRO A 166 2.79 -1.83 1.20
C PRO A 166 4.10 -1.32 1.81
N GLU A 167 5.00 -2.24 2.11
CA GLU A 167 6.29 -1.98 2.75
C GLU A 167 7.42 -1.82 1.73
N LYS A 168 8.49 -1.14 2.15
CA LYS A 168 9.66 -0.86 1.33
C LYS A 168 10.96 -1.09 2.09
N MET A 169 11.87 -1.85 1.49
CA MET A 169 13.24 -2.02 1.99
C MET A 169 14.22 -1.51 0.94
N ALA A 170 15.01 -0.49 1.29
CA ALA A 170 16.07 0.04 0.44
C ALA A 170 17.37 -0.71 0.70
N THR A 171 18.05 -1.13 -0.36
CA THR A 171 19.36 -1.79 -0.30
C THR A 171 20.26 -1.30 -1.44
N LYS A 172 21.56 -1.54 -1.32
CA LYS A 172 22.56 -1.23 -2.36
C LYS A 172 23.18 -2.54 -2.82
N VAL A 173 23.20 -2.74 -4.13
CA VAL A 173 23.69 -3.99 -4.74
C VAL A 173 24.81 -3.69 -5.73
N ASP A 174 25.87 -4.49 -5.65
CA ASP A 174 26.92 -4.51 -6.66
C ASP A 174 26.56 -5.50 -7.77
N ILE A 175 26.43 -5.00 -9.00
CA ILE A 175 26.11 -5.79 -10.18
C ILE A 175 27.41 -6.19 -10.88
N ALA A 176 27.72 -7.48 -10.89
CA ALA A 176 28.87 -8.05 -11.58
C ALA A 176 28.64 -8.11 -13.10
N VAL A 177 29.75 -8.06 -13.85
CA VAL A 177 29.76 -8.30 -15.30
C VAL A 177 29.37 -9.76 -15.57
N PRO A 178 28.33 -10.03 -16.38
CA PRO A 178 28.05 -11.37 -16.86
C PRO A 178 29.22 -11.89 -17.70
N ARG A 179 29.65 -13.14 -17.47
CA ARG A 179 30.73 -13.81 -18.21
C ARG A 179 30.24 -15.06 -18.89
#